data_AF-A0A5C6DEH3-F1
#
_entry.id   AF-A0A5C6DEH3-F1
#
_cell.length_a   1.000
_cell.length_b   1.000
_cell.length_c   1.000
_cell.angle_alpha   90.00
_cell.angle_beta   90.00
_cell.angle_gamma   90.00
#
_symmetry.space_group_name_H-M   'P 1'
#
loop_
_entity.id
_entity.type
_entity.pdbx_description
1 polymer ?
#
loop_
_entity_poly.entity_id
_entity_poly.type
_entity_poly.pdbx_seq_one_letter_code
_entity_poly.pdbx_strand_id
1 'polypeptide(L)'
;MELPEVKLDGKTFWSRCKGEPGEPRDWIFQYDWPKSWSWIPDELGEEELVWVHDHKYKLYKNGLFYDIGHDWEEQCPIRLEKLTVEQKEIYPKFERAISLIPVINST
;
A
#
# COMPACT_ATOMS: atom_id res chain seq x y z
N MET A 1 4.00 35.09 2.41
CA MET A 1 4.61 33.83 2.86
C MET A 1 4.52 32.88 1.70
N GLU A 2 5.65 32.59 1.05
CA GLU A 2 5.71 31.57 0.01
C GLU A 2 5.79 30.19 0.66
N LEU A 3 5.05 29.22 0.12
CA LEU A 3 5.15 27.84 0.57
C LEU A 3 6.48 27.24 0.07
N PRO A 4 7.11 26.34 0.84
CA PRO A 4 8.29 25.65 0.36
C PRO A 4 7.95 24.81 -0.88
N GLU A 5 8.93 24.68 -1.78
CA GLU A 5 8.82 23.75 -2.91
C GLU A 5 8.86 22.31 -2.37
N VAL A 6 7.67 21.73 -2.18
CA VAL A 6 7.51 20.37 -1.65
C VAL A 6 6.74 19.53 -2.66
N LYS A 7 7.22 18.31 -2.88
CA LYS A 7 6.46 17.29 -3.58
C LYS A 7 5.46 16.68 -2.59
N LEU A 8 4.17 16.85 -2.86
CA LEU A 8 3.10 16.28 -2.04
C LEU A 8 2.81 14.84 -2.48
N ASP A 9 2.66 13.93 -1.52
CA ASP A 9 2.14 12.56 -1.76
C ASP A 9 0.61 12.57 -1.99
N GLY A 10 -0.03 13.68 -1.60
CA GLY A 10 -1.46 13.89 -1.71
C GLY A 10 -1.93 14.25 -3.12
N LYS A 11 -3.10 13.73 -3.52
CA LYS A 11 -3.91 14.32 -4.59
C LYS A 11 -5.12 15.00 -3.98
N THR A 12 -5.47 16.20 -4.47
CA THR A 12 -6.68 16.89 -4.03
C THR A 12 -7.93 16.10 -4.42
N PHE A 13 -8.88 15.98 -3.50
CA PHE A 13 -10.21 15.41 -3.77
C PHE A 13 -11.28 16.50 -3.97
N TRP A 14 -10.88 17.77 -3.99
CA TRP A 14 -11.80 18.91 -3.99
C TRP A 14 -12.74 18.95 -5.20
N SER A 15 -12.25 18.61 -6.41
CA SER A 15 -13.10 18.56 -7.61
C SER A 15 -14.33 17.66 -7.40
N ARG A 16 -14.14 16.49 -6.76
CA ARG A 16 -15.24 15.57 -6.45
C ARG A 16 -16.22 16.15 -5.43
N CYS A 17 -15.77 16.96 -4.47
CA CYS A 17 -16.65 17.67 -3.54
C CYS A 17 -17.57 18.68 -4.24
N LYS A 18 -17.15 19.20 -5.40
CA LYS A 18 -17.95 20.09 -6.25
C LYS A 18 -18.82 19.35 -7.27
N GLY A 19 -18.79 18.02 -7.30
CA GLY A 19 -19.45 17.20 -8.32
C GLY A 19 -18.74 17.17 -9.68
N GLU A 20 -17.49 17.63 -9.74
CA GLU A 20 -16.66 17.59 -10.95
C GLU A 20 -15.81 16.29 -11.00
N PRO A 21 -15.37 15.87 -12.19
CA PRO A 21 -14.38 14.80 -12.31
C PRO A 21 -13.12 15.11 -11.51
N GLY A 22 -12.53 14.08 -10.89
CA GLY A 22 -11.25 14.17 -10.19
C GLY A 22 -10.29 13.09 -10.68
N GLU A 23 -9.04 13.19 -10.26
CA GLU A 23 -7.99 12.21 -10.56
C GLU A 23 -7.65 11.41 -9.30
N PRO A 24 -8.31 10.27 -9.05
CA PRO A 24 -7.99 9.44 -7.89
C PRO A 24 -6.55 8.91 -7.96
N ARG A 25 -6.09 8.34 -6.84
CA ARG A 25 -4.83 7.61 -6.80
C ARG A 25 -5.08 6.19 -7.33
N ASP A 26 -4.09 5.64 -8.01
CA ASP A 26 -4.14 4.24 -8.46
C ASP A 26 -3.95 3.28 -7.28
N TRP A 27 -3.27 3.72 -6.24
CA TRP A 27 -2.98 2.97 -5.02
C TRP A 27 -2.74 3.94 -3.85
N ILE A 28 -2.79 3.42 -2.63
CA ILE A 28 -2.33 4.12 -1.43
C ILE A 28 -1.23 3.31 -0.77
N PHE A 29 -0.41 3.98 0.05
CA PHE A 29 0.57 3.32 0.90
C PHE A 29 0.27 3.63 2.36
N GLN A 30 0.72 2.77 3.24
CA GLN A 30 0.70 3.00 4.68
C GLN A 30 1.99 2.49 5.31
N TYR A 31 2.43 3.22 6.32
CA TYR A 31 3.51 2.87 7.22
C TYR A 31 2.95 2.94 8.64
N ASP A 32 3.19 1.91 9.42
CA ASP A 32 2.90 1.86 10.84
C ASP A 32 4.11 1.32 11.60
N TRP A 33 4.45 2.01 12.69
CA TRP A 33 5.41 1.53 13.70
C TRP A 33 4.60 1.34 14.99
N PRO A 34 3.92 0.19 15.12
CA PRO A 34 3.13 -0.09 16.30
C PRO A 34 4.03 -0.05 17.53
N LYS A 35 3.52 0.33 18.70
CA LYS A 35 4.28 0.29 19.97
C LYS A 35 3.96 -0.95 20.80
N SER A 36 2.98 -1.74 20.36
CA SER A 36 2.54 -2.99 20.96
C SER A 36 2.14 -3.93 19.83
N TRP A 37 2.56 -5.19 19.92
CA TRP A 37 2.54 -6.15 18.81
C TRP A 37 1.46 -7.22 18.94
N SER A 38 0.64 -7.19 19.99
CA SER A 38 -0.24 -8.32 20.33
C SER A 38 -1.37 -8.59 19.34
N TRP A 39 -1.59 -7.71 18.36
CA TRP A 39 -2.63 -7.87 17.33
C TRP A 39 -2.07 -8.07 15.92
N ILE A 40 -0.75 -8.08 15.74
CA ILE A 40 -0.11 -8.19 14.42
C ILE A 40 0.15 -9.67 14.14
N PRO A 41 -0.33 -10.22 13.01
CA PRO A 41 0.03 -11.57 12.60
C PRO A 41 1.55 -11.74 12.51
N ASP A 42 2.08 -12.81 13.12
CA ASP A 42 3.52 -13.12 13.15
C ASP A 42 4.17 -13.10 11.75
N GLU A 43 3.39 -13.50 10.73
CA GLU A 43 3.84 -13.53 9.33
C GLU A 43 4.19 -12.16 8.73
N LEU A 44 3.68 -11.06 9.30
CA LEU A 44 3.98 -9.70 8.85
C LEU A 44 5.29 -9.13 9.42
N GLY A 45 5.84 -9.75 10.47
CA GLY A 45 7.08 -9.32 11.12
C GLY A 45 6.89 -8.30 12.25
N GLU A 46 7.95 -8.12 13.05
CA GLU A 46 7.87 -7.49 14.39
C GLU A 46 8.42 -6.06 14.49
N GLU A 47 8.67 -5.33 13.41
CA GLU A 47 9.27 -3.98 13.54
C GLU A 47 8.55 -2.89 12.75
N GLU A 48 8.31 -3.12 11.45
CA GLU A 48 7.69 -2.14 10.56
C GLU A 48 6.56 -2.77 9.74
N LEU A 49 5.40 -2.13 9.82
CA LEU A 49 4.23 -2.52 9.06
C LEU A 49 4.09 -1.58 7.85
N VAL A 50 4.50 -2.06 6.68
CA VAL A 50 4.47 -1.28 5.44
C VAL A 50 3.72 -2.04 4.36
N TRP A 51 2.76 -1.38 3.72
CA TRP A 51 2.01 -1.96 2.60
C TRP A 51 1.55 -0.91 1.59
N VAL A 52 1.26 -1.41 0.38
CA VAL A 52 0.60 -0.68 -0.70
C VAL A 52 -0.65 -1.45 -1.08
N HIS A 53 -1.76 -0.76 -1.35
CA HIS A 53 -2.97 -1.40 -1.86
C HIS A 53 -3.77 -0.49 -2.78
N ASP A 54 -4.58 -1.11 -3.64
CA ASP A 54 -5.65 -0.46 -4.39
C ASP A 54 -7.02 -0.95 -3.89
N HIS A 55 -8.04 -0.91 -4.75
CA HIS A 55 -9.38 -1.39 -4.40
C HIS A 55 -9.52 -2.92 -4.37
N LYS A 56 -8.56 -3.68 -4.90
CA LYS A 56 -8.64 -5.14 -5.08
C LYS A 56 -7.48 -5.90 -4.46
N TYR A 57 -6.29 -5.32 -4.46
CA TYR A 57 -5.07 -6.02 -4.11
C TYR A 57 -4.28 -5.26 -3.06
N LYS A 58 -3.57 -5.99 -2.20
CA LYS A 58 -2.66 -5.44 -1.19
C LYS A 58 -1.35 -6.21 -1.18
N LEU A 59 -0.23 -5.47 -1.13
CA LEU A 59 1.12 -6.02 -1.00
C LEU A 59 1.77 -5.45 0.25
N TYR A 60 2.23 -6.34 1.12
CA TYR A 60 3.09 -6.01 2.25
C TYR A 60 4.56 -5.99 1.84
N LYS A 61 5.39 -5.22 2.55
CA LYS A 61 6.84 -5.10 2.32
C LYS A 61 7.58 -6.44 2.41
N ASN A 62 7.08 -7.39 3.19
CA ASN A 62 7.62 -8.76 3.30
C ASN A 62 7.28 -9.66 2.08
N GLY A 63 6.51 -9.16 1.11
CA GLY A 63 6.11 -9.89 -0.10
C GLY A 63 4.76 -10.59 -0.03
N LEU A 64 4.04 -10.55 1.11
CA LEU A 64 2.71 -11.12 1.19
C LEU A 64 1.72 -10.30 0.35
N PHE A 65 1.07 -10.97 -0.61
CA PHE A 65 0.18 -10.37 -1.59
C PHE A 65 -1.23 -10.96 -1.50
N TYR A 66 -2.25 -10.12 -1.37
CA TYR A 66 -3.64 -10.54 -1.13
C TYR A 66 -4.60 -9.93 -2.15
N ASP A 67 -5.67 -10.67 -2.49
CA ASP A 67 -6.84 -10.16 -3.19
C ASP A 67 -7.89 -9.74 -2.16
N ILE A 68 -7.76 -8.53 -1.63
CA ILE A 68 -8.68 -7.96 -0.63
C ILE A 68 -10.11 -7.73 -1.18
N GLY A 69 -10.32 -7.90 -2.50
CA GLY A 69 -11.65 -7.91 -3.10
C GLY A 69 -12.44 -9.19 -2.81
N HIS A 70 -11.74 -10.33 -2.65
CA HIS A 70 -12.33 -11.64 -2.35
C HIS A 70 -11.88 -12.25 -1.02
N ASP A 71 -10.78 -11.75 -0.45
CA ASP A 71 -10.15 -12.16 0.80
C ASP A 71 -9.92 -10.92 1.68
N TRP A 72 -11.04 -10.31 2.10
CA TRP A 72 -11.03 -9.09 2.92
C TRP A 72 -10.28 -9.26 4.25
N GLU A 73 -10.29 -10.46 4.81
CA GLU A 73 -9.61 -10.78 6.07
C GLU A 73 -8.16 -11.21 5.88
N GLU A 74 -7.64 -11.18 4.64
CA GLU A 74 -6.23 -11.44 4.33
C GLU A 74 -5.74 -12.82 4.82
N GLN A 75 -6.58 -13.86 4.70
CA GLN A 75 -6.27 -15.20 5.20
C GLN A 75 -5.49 -16.06 4.20
N CYS A 76 -5.53 -15.71 2.91
CA CYS A 76 -5.06 -16.55 1.82
C CYS A 76 -4.11 -15.79 0.89
N PRO A 77 -2.80 -15.68 1.23
CA PRO A 77 -1.85 -14.99 0.38
C PRO A 77 -1.70 -15.69 -0.98
N ILE A 78 -1.67 -14.89 -2.03
CA ILE A 78 -1.48 -15.32 -3.41
C ILE A 78 0.01 -15.60 -3.63
N ARG A 79 0.33 -16.84 -3.97
CA ARG A 79 1.70 -17.24 -4.30
C ARG A 79 2.11 -16.68 -5.66
N LEU A 80 3.36 -16.23 -5.79
CA LEU A 80 3.89 -15.62 -7.01
C LEU A 80 3.75 -16.53 -8.25
N GLU A 81 3.87 -17.84 -8.06
CA GLU A 81 3.76 -18.81 -9.16
C GLU A 81 2.31 -18.95 -9.67
N LYS A 82 1.33 -18.52 -8.87
CA LYS A 82 -0.10 -18.62 -9.15
C LYS A 82 -0.74 -17.30 -9.57
N LEU A 83 0.05 -16.25 -9.79
CA LEU A 83 -0.49 -14.95 -10.21
C LEU A 83 -1.21 -15.08 -11.54
N THR A 84 -2.41 -14.51 -11.60
CA THR A 84 -3.17 -14.30 -12.84
C THR A 84 -2.46 -13.27 -13.72
N VAL A 85 -2.94 -13.11 -14.96
CA VAL A 85 -2.41 -12.08 -15.88
C VAL A 85 -2.54 -10.68 -15.29
N GLU A 86 -3.69 -10.34 -14.71
CA GLU A 86 -3.92 -9.04 -14.04
C GLU A 86 -2.95 -8.84 -12.87
N GLN A 87 -2.81 -9.86 -12.01
CA GLN A 87 -1.95 -9.79 -10.82
C GLN A 87 -0.47 -9.63 -11.19
N LYS A 88 -0.02 -10.22 -12.31
CA LYS A 88 1.35 -10.04 -12.84
C LYS A 88 1.62 -8.61 -13.31
N GLU A 89 0.59 -7.82 -13.62
CA GLU A 89 0.77 -6.40 -13.93
C GLU A 89 0.73 -5.51 -12.68
N ILE A 90 -0.07 -5.89 -11.67
CA ILE A 90 -0.24 -5.13 -10.43
C ILE A 90 0.94 -5.30 -9.49
N TYR A 91 1.36 -6.54 -9.25
CA TYR A 91 2.41 -6.86 -8.27
C TYR A 91 3.70 -6.04 -8.49
N PRO A 92 4.26 -5.93 -9.71
CA PRO A 92 5.47 -5.11 -9.94
C PRO A 92 5.23 -3.60 -9.82
N LYS A 93 3.99 -3.11 -9.95
CA LYS A 93 3.65 -1.70 -9.69
C LYS A 93 3.67 -1.44 -8.19
N PHE A 94 3.15 -2.36 -7.39
CA PHE A 94 3.17 -2.26 -5.93
C PHE A 94 4.57 -2.42 -5.36
N GLU A 95 5.39 -3.34 -5.86
CA GLU A 95 6.80 -3.43 -5.45
C GLU A 95 7.55 -2.11 -5.70
N ARG A 96 7.33 -1.50 -6.87
CA ARG A 96 7.89 -0.17 -7.16
C ARG A 96 7.37 0.89 -6.19
N ALA A 97 6.07 0.91 -5.90
CA ALA A 97 5.50 1.84 -4.94
C ALA A 97 6.09 1.67 -3.53
N ILE A 98 6.25 0.43 -3.05
CA ILE A 98 6.89 0.12 -1.76
C ILE A 98 8.34 0.61 -1.75
N SER A 99 9.09 0.43 -2.84
CA SER A 99 10.50 0.86 -2.92
C SER A 99 10.70 2.38 -2.85
N LEU A 100 9.65 3.17 -3.12
CA LEU A 100 9.66 4.63 -2.99
C LEU A 100 9.42 5.09 -1.55
N ILE A 101 8.93 4.21 -0.67
CA ILE A 101 8.68 4.54 0.74
C ILE A 101 10.05 4.59 1.44
N PRO A 102 10.43 5.72 2.05
CA PRO A 102 11.70 5.83 2.74
C PRO A 102 11.77 4.79 3.86
N VAL A 103 12.78 3.92 3.83
CA VAL A 103 13.10 3.08 4.98
C VAL A 103 13.70 4.00 6.03
N ILE A 104 13.04 4.12 7.18
CA ILE A 104 13.64 4.80 8.31
C ILE A 104 14.68 3.82 8.84
N ASN A 105 15.95 4.04 8.54
CA ASN A 105 17.01 3.26 9.17
C ASN A 105 16.96 3.55 10.67
N SER A 106 16.46 2.60 11.46
CA SER A 106 16.54 2.63 12.91
C SER A 106 18.02 2.67 13.30
N THR A 107 18.47 3.84 13.76
CA THR A 107 19.78 4.05 14.39
C THR A 107 19.90 3.35 15.72
#